data_AF-A0A7W1R3C1-F1
#
_entry.id   AF-A0A7W1R3C1-F1
#
_cell.length_a   1.000
_cell.length_b   1.000
_cell.length_c   1.000
_cell.angle_alpha   90.00
_cell.angle_beta   90.00
_cell.angle_gamma   90.00
#
_symmetry.space_group_name_H-M   'P 1'
#
loop_
_entity.id
_entity.type
_entity.pdbx_description
1 polymer ?
#
loop_
_entity_poly.entity_id
_entity_poly.type
_entity_poly.pdbx_seq_one_letter_code
_entity_poly.pdbx_strand_id
1 'polypeptide(L)' 'MHSGELDLSTPLVVPTSRSAQPGILRPGVMVAGEQAQVMTEQRACVARERLGELMGQVSRTELNSLDAALILVFQLD' A
#
# COMPACT_ATOMS: atom_id res chain seq x y z
N MET A 1 -8.35 -7.76 -24.93
CA MET A 1 -8.30 -8.05 -23.48
C MET A 1 -8.92 -6.86 -22.78
N HIS A 2 -10.24 -6.88 -22.58
CA HIS A 2 -10.93 -5.84 -21.82
C HIS A 2 -10.77 -6.19 -20.35
N SER A 3 -9.89 -5.49 -19.65
CA SER A 3 -10.01 -5.34 -18.20
C SER A 3 -11.38 -4.70 -17.99
N GLY A 4 -12.37 -5.47 -17.53
CA GLY A 4 -13.66 -4.91 -17.18
C GLY A 4 -13.41 -3.79 -16.19
N GLU A 5 -13.77 -2.56 -16.56
CA GLU A 5 -13.89 -1.46 -15.62
C GLU A 5 -14.94 -1.88 -14.59
N LEU A 6 -14.47 -2.50 -13.52
CA LEU A 6 -15.21 -2.47 -12.28
C LEU A 6 -15.16 -1.01 -11.87
N ASP A 7 -16.31 -0.33 -11.80
CA ASP A 7 -16.46 0.96 -11.13
C ASP A 7 -16.23 0.74 -9.62
N LEU A 8 -15.00 0.42 -9.26
CA LEU A 8 -14.50 0.37 -7.90
C LEU A 8 -13.86 1.73 -7.64
N SER A 9 -14.67 2.79 -7.74
CA SER A 9 -14.24 4.19 -7.65
C SER A 9 -13.68 4.58 -6.26
N THR A 10 -13.50 3.62 -5.36
CA THR A 10 -12.95 3.80 -4.02
C THR A 10 -11.59 3.11 -3.90
N PRO A 11 -10.47 3.86 -3.91
CA PRO A 11 -9.16 3.26 -3.70
C PRO A 11 -9.05 2.62 -2.31
N LEU A 12 -8.47 1.41 -2.29
CA LEU A 12 -7.93 0.81 -1.08
C LEU A 12 -6.60 1.49 -0.75
N VAL A 13 -6.47 2.01 0.45
CA VAL A 13 -5.23 2.60 0.97
C VAL A 13 -4.71 1.81 2.15
N VAL A 14 -3.39 1.91 2.35
CA VAL A 14 -2.69 1.33 3.48
C VAL A 14 -1.85 2.45 4.12
N PRO A 15 -1.98 2.70 5.42
CA PRO A 15 -1.23 3.73 6.10
C PRO A 15 0.24 3.33 6.24
N THR A 16 1.10 4.34 6.34
CA THR A 16 2.53 4.18 6.61
C THR A 16 2.87 4.75 7.97
N SER A 17 3.77 4.09 8.71
CA SER A 17 4.27 4.58 10.00
C SER A 17 5.79 4.53 10.07
N ARG A 18 6.40 5.60 10.56
CA ARG A 18 7.85 5.70 10.80
C ARG A 18 8.28 5.07 12.13
N SER A 19 7.33 4.86 13.04
CA SER A 19 7.59 4.28 14.37
C SER A 19 7.26 2.79 14.45
N ALA A 20 6.61 2.24 13.41
CA ALA A 20 6.32 0.82 13.35
C ALA A 20 7.59 -0.01 13.18
N GLN A 21 7.67 -1.13 13.88
CA GLN A 21 8.75 -2.10 13.70
C GLN A 21 8.58 -2.84 12.37
N PRO A 22 9.70 -3.13 11.67
CA PRO A 22 9.66 -3.88 10.41
C PRO A 22 9.18 -5.31 10.64
N GLY A 23 8.51 -5.88 9.64
CA GLY A 23 8.03 -7.24 9.68
C GLY A 23 7.54 -7.72 8.32
N ILE A 24 7.20 -9.01 8.21
CA ILE A 24 6.76 -9.59 6.94
C ILE A 24 5.46 -8.98 6.42
N LEU A 25 4.56 -8.57 7.32
CA LEU A 25 3.33 -7.84 7.00
C LEU A 25 3.54 -6.32 7.00
N ARG A 26 4.77 -5.86 7.25
CA ARG A 26 5.14 -4.44 7.37
C ARG A 26 6.38 -4.14 6.56
N PRO A 27 6.31 -4.25 5.22
CA PRO A 27 7.43 -3.93 4.35
C PRO A 27 7.79 -2.45 4.45
N GLY A 28 9.09 -2.16 4.32
CA GLY A 28 9.61 -0.80 4.32
C GLY A 28 9.45 -0.11 2.97
N VAL A 29 9.18 1.19 2.99
CA VAL A 29 9.12 2.09 1.84
C VAL A 29 9.78 3.44 2.16
N MET A 30 10.25 4.14 1.13
CA MET A 30 10.70 5.52 1.22
C MET A 30 9.54 6.50 0.98
N VAL A 31 9.25 7.35 1.97
CA VAL A 31 8.24 8.41 1.87
C VAL A 31 8.88 9.75 2.18
N ALA A 32 8.89 10.65 1.20
CA ALA A 32 9.53 11.96 1.30
C ALA A 32 11.00 11.89 1.78
N GLY A 33 11.76 10.90 1.30
CA GLY A 33 13.17 10.73 1.66
C GLY A 33 13.42 10.04 3.01
N GLU A 34 12.37 9.60 3.71
CA GLU A 34 12.48 8.91 5.00
C GLU A 34 11.88 7.51 4.93
N GLN A 35 12.49 6.56 5.66
CA GLN A 35 11.98 5.19 5.72
C GLN A 35 10.71 5.11 6.58
N ALA A 36 9.70 4.41 6.09
CA ALA A 36 8.45 4.13 6.79
C ALA A 36 8.02 2.68 6.54
N GLN A 37 7.25 2.09 7.45
CA GLN A 37 6.67 0.78 7.27
C GLN A 37 5.24 0.91 6.76
N VAL A 38 4.90 0.14 5.73
CA VAL A 38 3.53 0.01 5.23
C VAL A 38 2.78 -0.92 6.18
N MET A 39 1.75 -0.43 6.84
CA MET A 39 0.99 -1.20 7.83
C MET A 39 -0.07 -2.03 7.13
N THR A 40 0.35 -3.08 6.42
CA THR A 40 -0.55 -3.83 5.53
C THR A 40 -1.69 -4.52 6.26
N GLU A 41 -1.67 -4.63 7.58
CA GLU A 41 -2.81 -5.10 8.37
C GLU A 41 -3.88 -4.02 8.63
N GLN A 42 -3.61 -2.74 8.36
CA GLN A 42 -4.48 -1.59 8.65
C GLN A 42 -5.07 -0.96 7.39
N ARG A 43 -5.79 -1.72 6.57
CA ARG A 43 -6.30 -1.24 5.27
C ARG A 43 -7.62 -0.50 5.41
N ALA A 44 -7.86 0.49 4.56
CA ALA A 44 -9.14 1.18 4.49
C ALA A 44 -9.49 1.54 3.04
N CYS A 45 -10.77 1.49 2.70
CA CYS A 45 -11.29 2.08 1.47
C CYS A 45 -11.59 3.56 1.75
N VAL A 46 -11.03 4.47 0.95
CA VAL A 46 -11.24 5.91 1.12
C VAL A 46 -11.72 6.52 -0.19
N ALA A 47 -12.62 7.53 -0.09
CA ALA A 47 -13.03 8.29 -1.26
C ALA A 47 -11.82 8.99 -1.90
N ARG A 48 -11.79 9.07 -3.23
CA ARG A 48 -10.65 9.61 -3.96
C ARG A 48 -10.38 11.08 -3.62
N GLU A 49 -11.42 11.87 -3.33
CA GLU A 49 -11.27 13.28 -2.90
C GLU A 49 -10.69 13.45 -1.48
N ARG A 50 -10.47 12.35 -0.74
CA ARG A 50 -9.81 12.36 0.57
C ARG A 50 -8.31 12.10 0.49
N LEU A 51 -7.80 11.72 -0.68
CA LEU A 51 -6.37 11.62 -0.91
C LEU A 51 -5.77 13.03 -0.96
N GLY A 52 -4.67 13.22 -0.24
CA GLY A 52 -3.87 14.43 -0.32
C GLY A 52 -2.95 14.43 -1.53
N GLU A 53 -1.95 15.30 -1.49
CA GLU A 53 -0.94 15.42 -2.53
C GLU A 53 -0.13 14.13 -2.72
N LEU A 54 0.24 13.86 -3.98
CA LEU A 54 1.12 12.74 -4.32
C LEU A 54 2.55 13.05 -3.85
N MET A 55 3.01 12.32 -2.83
CA MET A 55 4.34 12.52 -2.23
C MET A 55 5.46 11.72 -2.93
N GLY A 56 5.12 10.89 -3.91
CA GLY A 56 6.08 10.06 -4.64
C GLY A 56 5.45 8.78 -5.17
N GLN A 57 6.31 7.91 -5.69
CA GLN A 57 5.93 6.60 -6.22
C GLN A 57 6.78 5.53 -5.56
N VAL A 58 6.17 4.36 -5.40
CA VAL A 58 6.82 3.19 -4.83
C VAL A 58 7.73 2.58 -5.90
N SER A 59 8.98 2.29 -5.56
CA SER A 59 9.92 1.65 -6.47
C SER A 59 9.50 0.21 -6.79
N ARG A 60 10.09 -0.38 -7.84
CA ARG A 60 9.76 -1.76 -8.24
C ARG A 60 10.07 -2.77 -7.14
N THR A 61 11.18 -2.59 -6.42
CA THR A 61 11.58 -3.48 -5.33
C THR A 61 10.61 -3.39 -4.17
N GLU A 62 10.24 -2.17 -3.78
CA GLU A 62 9.25 -1.93 -2.74
C GLU A 62 7.89 -2.51 -3.13
N LEU A 63 7.44 -2.31 -4.38
CA LEU A 63 6.20 -2.90 -4.90
C LEU A 63 6.19 -4.42 -4.80
N ASN A 64 7.30 -5.09 -5.13
CA ASN A 64 7.38 -6.56 -4.99
C ASN A 64 7.25 -7.01 -3.52
N SER A 65 7.85 -6.26 -2.58
CA SER A 65 7.72 -6.56 -1.15
C SER A 65 6.31 -6.29 -0.62
N LEU A 66 5.67 -5.21 -1.10
CA LEU A 66 4.27 -4.93 -0.82
C LEU A 66 3.35 -6.04 -1.34
N ASP A 67 3.53 -6.47 -2.59
CA ASP A 67 2.73 -7.53 -3.22
C ASP A 67 2.78 -8.82 -2.41
N ALA A 68 3.98 -9.27 -2.03
CA ALA A 68 4.15 -10.44 -1.17
C ALA A 68 3.42 -10.30 0.18
N ALA A 69 3.50 -9.13 0.82
CA ALA A 69 2.78 -8.87 2.07
C ALA A 69 1.25 -8.82 1.86
N LEU A 70 0.78 -8.26 0.75
CA LEU A 70 -0.65 -8.19 0.41
C LEU A 70 -1.24 -9.58 0.21
N ILE A 71 -0.54 -10.45 -0.52
CA ILE A 71 -0.92 -11.87 -0.73
C ILE A 71 -1.09 -12.56 0.62
N LEU A 72 -0.13 -12.41 1.54
CA LEU A 72 -0.18 -13.04 2.86
C LEU A 72 -1.39 -12.59 3.69
N VAL A 73 -1.71 -11.30 3.70
CA VAL A 73 -2.85 -10.80 4.49
C VAL A 73 -4.19 -11.11 3.84
N PHE A 74 -4.27 -11.04 2.51
CA PHE A 74 -5.52 -11.32 1.79
C PHE A 74 -5.76 -12.82 1.58
N GLN A 75 -4.79 -13.68 1.88
CA GLN A 75 -4.87 -15.13 1.65
C GLN A 75 -5.26 -15.43 0.19
N LEU A 76 -4.67 -14.68 -0.75
CA LEU A 76 -4.91 -14.87 -2.17
C LEU A 76 -4.07 -16.07 -2.63
N ASP A 77 -4.72 -17.09 -3.18
CA ASP A 77 -4.10 -18.25 -3.82
C ASP A 77 -3.84 -17.98 -5.31
#